data_AF-A0A926TDJ0-F1
#
_entry.id   AF-A0A926TDJ0-F1
#
_cell.length_a   1.000
_cell.length_b   1.000
_cell.length_c   1.000
_cell.angle_alpha   90.00
_cell.angle_beta   90.00
_cell.angle_gamma   90.00
#
_symmetry.space_group_name_H-M   'P 1'
#
loop_
_entity.id
_entity.type
_entity.pdbx_description
1 polymer ?
#
loop_
_entity_poly.entity_id
_entity_poly.type
_entity_poly.pdbx_seq_one_letter_code
_entity_poly.pdbx_strand_id
1 'polypeptide(L)'
;YLPFVLGANMAHYWQLGLSEAGRVLPVTAATFGWNGAMLPIAVAHPAVISFLQAITLIGTFWLSVFVTQKIARLPLVKMLPQHGALAVIGMGMWWTIVGW
;
A
#
# COMPACT_ATOMS: atom_id res chain seq x y z
N TYR A 1 9.24 12.28 1.41
CA TYR A 1 8.70 11.77 0.13
C TYR A 1 9.07 10.32 -0.11
N LEU A 2 10.34 9.94 0.01
CA LEU A 2 10.80 8.58 -0.35
C LEU A 2 10.10 7.42 0.41
N PRO A 3 9.92 7.47 1.75
CA PRO A 3 9.23 6.39 2.46
C PRO A 3 7.74 6.28 2.09
N PHE A 4 7.06 7.42 1.87
CA PHE A 4 5.64 7.46 1.56
C PHE A 4 5.35 6.94 0.15
N VAL A 5 6.16 7.30 -0.85
CA VAL A 5 5.96 6.80 -2.23
C VAL A 5 6.15 5.28 -2.28
N LEU A 6 7.16 4.75 -1.59
CA LEU A 6 7.37 3.30 -1.49
C LEU A 6 6.20 2.62 -0.75
N GLY A 7 5.75 3.20 0.36
CA GLY A 7 4.58 2.73 1.10
C GLY A 7 3.29 2.74 0.27
N ALA A 8 3.04 3.81 -0.47
CA ALA A 8 1.87 3.93 -1.34
C ALA A 8 1.91 2.91 -2.48
N ASN A 9 3.09 2.67 -3.08
CA ASN A 9 3.26 1.63 -4.08
C ASN A 9 2.94 0.23 -3.50
N MET A 10 3.49 -0.08 -2.32
CA MET A 10 3.21 -1.33 -1.63
C MET A 10 1.73 -1.48 -1.24
N ALA A 11 1.11 -0.41 -0.74
CA ALA A 11 -0.32 -0.39 -0.42
C ALA A 11 -1.18 -0.64 -1.67
N HIS A 12 -0.85 -0.01 -2.79
CA HIS A 12 -1.53 -0.24 -4.06
C HIS A 12 -1.49 -1.72 -4.48
N TYR A 13 -0.33 -2.37 -4.33
CA TYR A 13 -0.17 -3.78 -4.72
C TYR A 13 -0.71 -4.80 -3.71
N TRP A 14 -1.13 -4.40 -2.50
CA TRP A 14 -1.77 -5.35 -1.57
C TRP A 14 -3.02 -6.00 -2.17
N GLN A 15 -3.80 -5.25 -2.95
CA GLN A 15 -4.98 -5.80 -3.61
C GLN A 15 -4.60 -6.93 -4.56
N LEU A 16 -3.68 -6.71 -5.51
CA LEU A 16 -3.24 -7.76 -6.43
C LEU A 16 -2.54 -8.92 -5.70
N GLY A 17 -1.63 -8.61 -4.79
CA GLY A 17 -0.82 -9.61 -4.08
C GLY A 17 -1.61 -10.53 -3.16
N LEU A 18 -2.74 -10.07 -2.62
CA LEU A 18 -3.57 -10.86 -1.70
C LEU A 18 -4.87 -11.36 -2.32
N SER A 19 -5.16 -11.00 -3.57
CA SER A 19 -6.29 -11.55 -4.33
C SER A 19 -5.82 -12.44 -5.48
N GLU A 20 -5.32 -11.85 -6.56
CA GLU A 20 -4.93 -12.58 -7.77
C GLU A 20 -3.74 -13.50 -7.52
N ALA A 21 -2.71 -13.02 -6.82
CA ALA A 21 -1.53 -13.84 -6.54
C ALA A 21 -1.87 -15.05 -5.63
N GLY A 22 -2.91 -14.91 -4.78
CA GLY A 22 -3.45 -16.00 -3.98
C GLY A 22 -4.08 -17.15 -4.77
N ARG A 23 -4.28 -16.97 -6.09
CA ARG A 23 -4.81 -17.96 -7.04
C ARG A 23 -3.81 -18.36 -8.14
N VAL A 24 -2.54 -17.97 -8.02
CA VAL A 24 -1.53 -18.26 -9.06
C VAL A 24 -1.41 -19.76 -9.36
N LEU A 25 -1.43 -20.62 -8.35
CA LEU A 25 -1.34 -22.07 -8.54
C LEU A 25 -2.53 -22.65 -9.34
N PRO A 26 -3.79 -22.43 -8.95
CA PRO A 26 -4.92 -22.93 -9.73
C PRO A 26 -5.01 -22.33 -11.13
N VAL A 27 -4.69 -21.04 -11.30
CA VAL A 27 -4.69 -20.38 -12.63
C VAL A 27 -3.59 -20.94 -13.53
N THR A 28 -2.41 -21.19 -12.98
CA THR A 28 -1.29 -21.79 -13.74
C THR A 28 -1.64 -23.22 -14.16
N ALA A 29 -2.18 -24.04 -13.25
CA ALA A 29 -2.58 -25.41 -13.56
C ALA A 29 -3.68 -25.48 -14.64
N ALA A 30 -4.68 -24.59 -14.56
CA ALA A 30 -5.72 -24.49 -15.58
C ALA A 30 -5.15 -24.13 -16.97
N THR A 31 -4.12 -23.26 -17.02
CA THR A 31 -3.44 -22.88 -18.27
C THR A 31 -2.78 -24.08 -18.96
N PHE A 32 -2.27 -25.05 -18.19
CA PHE A 32 -1.67 -26.28 -18.73
C PHE A 32 -2.68 -27.44 -18.91
N GLY A 33 -3.98 -27.19 -18.76
CA GLY A 33 -5.04 -28.19 -18.96
C GLY A 33 -5.25 -29.14 -17.78
N TRP A 34 -4.70 -28.83 -16.60
CA TRP A 34 -4.89 -29.63 -15.37
C TRP A 34 -6.02 -29.09 -14.51
N ASN A 35 -6.73 -29.99 -13.82
CA ASN A 35 -7.78 -29.61 -12.88
C ASN A 35 -7.17 -29.00 -11.60
N GLY A 36 -7.19 -27.68 -11.50
CA GLY A 36 -6.67 -26.91 -10.36
C GLY A 36 -7.59 -26.88 -9.13
N ALA A 37 -8.72 -27.59 -9.11
CA ALA A 37 -9.73 -27.49 -8.05
C ALA A 37 -9.23 -27.90 -6.65
N MET A 38 -8.17 -28.70 -6.55
CA MET A 38 -7.55 -29.11 -5.28
C MET A 38 -6.29 -28.30 -4.91
N LEU A 39 -5.92 -27.29 -5.70
CA LEU A 39 -4.75 -26.46 -5.38
C LEU A 39 -5.09 -25.41 -4.33
N PRO A 40 -4.15 -25.11 -3.42
CA PRO A 40 -4.40 -24.19 -2.31
C PRO A 40 -4.66 -22.77 -2.82
N ILE A 41 -5.67 -22.13 -2.21
CA ILE A 41 -6.06 -20.75 -2.47
C ILE A 41 -5.73 -19.94 -1.22
N ALA A 42 -4.91 -18.91 -1.38
CA ALA A 42 -4.50 -18.01 -0.30
C ALA A 42 -4.98 -16.58 -0.60
N VAL A 43 -6.30 -16.40 -0.67
CA VAL A 43 -6.94 -15.10 -0.91
C VAL A 43 -7.32 -14.47 0.42
N ALA A 44 -6.85 -13.26 0.68
CA ALA A 44 -7.25 -12.51 1.87
C ALA A 44 -8.65 -11.93 1.69
N HIS A 45 -9.38 -11.82 2.80
CA HIS A 45 -10.68 -11.14 2.82
C HIS A 45 -10.50 -9.64 2.48
N PRO A 46 -11.41 -9.01 1.69
CA PRO A 46 -11.27 -7.61 1.27
C PRO A 46 -11.05 -6.62 2.44
N ALA A 47 -11.69 -6.85 3.59
CA ALA A 47 -11.50 -6.03 4.78
C ALA A 47 -10.07 -6.10 5.36
N VAL A 48 -9.38 -7.23 5.21
CA VAL A 48 -7.98 -7.37 5.64
C VAL A 48 -7.05 -6.61 4.69
N ILE A 49 -7.35 -6.66 3.39
CA ILE A 49 -6.61 -5.91 2.37
C ILE A 49 -6.73 -4.41 2.63
N SER A 50 -7.94 -3.88 2.81
CA SER A 50 -8.15 -2.45 3.10
C SER A 50 -7.49 -2.01 4.40
N PHE A 51 -7.52 -2.85 5.44
CA PHE A 51 -6.79 -2.62 6.68
C PHE A 51 -5.27 -2.52 6.44
N LEU A 52 -4.68 -3.46 5.70
CA LEU A 52 -3.26 -3.46 5.37
C LEU A 52 -2.86 -2.25 4.51
N GLN A 53 -3.71 -1.86 3.56
CA GLN A 53 -3.51 -0.65 2.76
C GLN A 53 -3.50 0.61 3.65
N ALA A 54 -4.48 0.74 4.53
CA ALA A 54 -4.60 1.87 5.45
C ALA A 54 -3.42 1.97 6.41
N ILE A 55 -3.03 0.88 7.09
CA ILE A 55 -1.92 0.90 8.04
C ILE A 55 -0.57 1.18 7.35
N THR A 56 -0.39 0.67 6.12
CA THR A 56 0.81 0.94 5.31
C THR A 56 0.90 2.43 4.96
N LEU A 57 -0.19 3.05 4.51
CA LEU A 57 -0.24 4.47 4.19
C LEU A 57 0.00 5.35 5.43
N ILE A 58 -0.69 5.07 6.54
CA ILE A 58 -0.54 5.82 7.79
C ILE A 58 0.89 5.71 8.32
N GLY A 59 1.44 4.50 8.38
CA GLY A 59 2.78 4.26 8.89
C GLY A 59 3.85 4.97 8.05
N THR A 60 3.76 4.86 6.72
CA THR A 60 4.76 5.47 5.83
C THR A 60 4.61 6.99 5.67
N PHE A 61 3.41 7.52 5.92
CA PHE A 61 3.18 8.96 6.04
C PHE A 61 3.96 9.54 7.22
N TRP A 62 3.75 9.00 8.42
CA TRP A 62 4.44 9.47 9.62
C TRP A 62 5.95 9.22 9.57
N LEU A 63 6.36 8.08 9.02
CA LEU A 63 7.78 7.81 8.77
C LEU A 63 8.39 8.85 7.83
N SER A 64 7.66 9.27 6.79
CA SER A 64 8.12 10.33 5.89
C SER A 64 8.24 11.68 6.58
N VAL A 65 7.28 12.06 7.42
CA VAL A 65 7.34 13.28 8.23
C VAL A 65 8.59 13.24 9.12
N PHE A 66 8.78 12.14 9.86
CA PHE A 66 9.90 11.95 10.77
C PHE A 66 11.26 12.01 10.06
N VAL A 67 11.44 11.23 8.98
CA VAL A 67 12.70 11.19 8.22
C VAL A 67 13.01 12.55 7.59
N THR A 68 12.00 13.19 7.00
CA THR A 68 12.16 14.51 6.37
C THR A 68 12.60 15.56 7.39
N GLN A 69 11.97 15.57 8.56
CA GLN A 69 12.31 16.46 9.67
C GLN A 69 13.74 16.23 10.17
N LYS A 70 14.13 14.96 10.32
CA LYS A 70 15.46 14.56 10.80
C LYS A 70 16.58 14.91 9.82
N ILE A 71 16.33 14.83 8.51
CA ILE A 71 17.29 15.18 7.47
C ILE A 71 17.43 16.71 7.35
N ALA A 72 16.31 17.43 7.29
CA ALA A 72 16.34 18.88 7.05
C ALA A 72 16.86 19.67 8.26
N ARG A 73 16.64 19.20 9.50
CA ARG A 73 17.02 19.89 10.74
C ARG A 73 16.49 21.33 10.86
N LEU A 74 15.40 21.63 10.15
CA LEU A 74 14.71 22.93 10.18
C LEU A 74 13.55 22.89 11.17
N PRO A 75 13.14 24.04 11.77
CA PRO A 75 11.94 24.09 12.59
C PRO A 75 10.69 23.70 11.78
N LEU A 76 9.73 23.02 12.44
CA LEU A 76 8.51 22.49 11.81
C LEU A 76 7.74 23.53 10.99
N VAL A 77 7.70 24.78 11.48
CA VAL A 77 7.02 25.89 10.81
C VAL A 77 7.57 26.14 9.40
N LYS A 78 8.89 26.06 9.22
CA LYS A 78 9.53 26.23 7.90
C LYS A 78 9.26 25.06 6.96
N MET A 79 8.85 23.90 7.50
CA MET A 79 8.55 22.69 6.73
C MET A 79 7.05 22.48 6.50
N LEU A 80 6.18 23.37 7.00
CA LEU A 80 4.73 23.28 6.80
C LEU A 80 4.32 23.13 5.33
N PRO A 81 4.89 23.86 4.35
CA PRO A 81 4.52 23.66 2.95
C PRO A 81 4.81 22.24 2.46
N GLN A 82 5.91 21.64 2.92
CA GLN A 82 6.30 20.29 2.53
C GLN A 82 5.43 19.21 3.20
N HIS A 83 5.16 19.35 4.50
CA HIS A 83 4.26 18.44 5.21
C HIS A 83 2.81 18.57 4.72
N GLY A 84 2.39 19.78 4.35
CA GLY A 84 1.11 20.05 3.72
C GLY A 84 0.99 19.39 2.34
N ALA A 85 2.01 19.51 1.48
CA ALA A 85 2.05 18.80 0.20
C ALA A 85 1.99 17.27 0.40
N LEU A 86 2.72 16.74 1.39
CA LEU A 86 2.66 15.32 1.74
C LEU A 86 1.24 14.90 2.19
N ALA A 87 0.53 15.74 2.95
CA ALA A 87 -0.84 15.48 3.37
C ALA A 87 -1.81 15.47 2.18
N VAL A 88 -1.69 16.42 1.25
CA VAL A 88 -2.51 16.46 0.02
C VAL A 88 -2.30 15.21 -0.83
N ILE A 89 -1.03 14.84 -1.08
CA ILE A 89 -0.72 13.62 -1.83
C ILE A 89 -1.21 12.39 -1.05
N GLY A 90 -1.06 12.38 0.27
CA GLY A 90 -1.52 11.31 1.16
C GLY A 90 -3.03 11.07 1.08
N MET A 91 -3.82 12.14 1.10
CA MET A 91 -5.27 12.08 0.91
C MET A 91 -5.65 11.56 -0.47
N GLY A 92 -4.94 12.00 -1.53
CA GLY A 92 -5.15 11.49 -2.88
C GLY A 92 -4.88 9.98 -2.98
N MET A 93 -3.78 9.51 -2.38
CA MET A 93 -3.45 8.07 -2.35
C MET A 93 -4.44 7.26 -1.51
N TRP A 94 -4.92 7.80 -0.39
CA TRP A 94 -5.96 7.14 0.41
C TRP A 94 -7.21 6.87 -0.43
N TRP A 95 -7.69 7.90 -1.13
CA TRP A 95 -8.88 7.79 -1.95
C TRP A 95 -8.72 6.76 -3.07
N THR A 96 -7.57 6.72 -3.75
CA THR A 96 -7.36 5.79 -4.87
C THR A 96 -7.04 4.36 -4.45
N ILE A 97 -6.44 4.14 -3.28
CA ILE A 97 -5.96 2.81 -2.86
C ILE A 97 -6.92 2.13 -1.88
N VAL A 98 -7.42 2.84 -0.88
CA VAL A 98 -8.27 2.27 0.19
C VAL A 98 -9.75 2.40 -0.16
N GLY A 99 -10.14 3.50 -0.81
CA GLY A 99 -11.54 3.85 -1.05
C GLY A 99 -12.16 4.71 0.08
N TRP A 100 -13.46 4.97 -0.04
CA TRP A 100 -14.27 5.67 0.97
C TRP A 100 -14.98 4.66 1.87
#